data_AF-A0A8T6DQP5-F1
#
_entry.id   AF-A0A8T6DQP5-F1
#
_cell.length_a   1.000
_cell.length_b   1.000
_cell.length_c   1.000
_cell.angle_alpha   90.00
_cell.angle_beta   90.00
_cell.angle_gamma   90.00
#
_symmetry.space_group_name_H-M   'P 1'
#
loop_
_entity.id
_entity.type
_entity.pdbx_description
1 polymer ?
#
loop_
_entity_poly.entity_id
_entity_poly.type
_entity_poly.pdbx_seq_one_letter_code
_entity_poly.pdbx_strand_id
1 'polypeptide(L)'
;MQKFETFSGIAEFWAQDAAPQLSMGKIFDRTQEHLGTSDLGIISMRRRLIRTARAFAETGETPREVLEPEVYAIRSDAVLIPAEESWFEHTAERRKVAAGNPDCPA
;
A
#
# COMPACT_ATOMS: atom_id res chain seq x y z
N MET A 1 2.22 -10.66 -16.13
CA MET A 1 2.59 -11.93 -16.79
C MET A 1 1.50 -12.96 -16.52
N GLN A 2 1.02 -13.62 -17.56
CA GLN A 2 0.25 -14.86 -17.48
C GLN A 2 1.21 -16.00 -17.88
N LYS A 3 0.92 -17.26 -17.53
CA LYS A 3 1.90 -18.39 -17.50
C LYS A 3 2.96 -18.42 -18.61
N PHE A 4 2.62 -18.05 -19.85
CA PHE A 4 3.56 -18.05 -20.96
C PHE A 4 3.63 -16.72 -21.73
N GLU A 5 2.83 -15.72 -21.36
CA GLU A 5 2.70 -14.50 -22.16
C GLU A 5 2.38 -13.23 -21.36
N THR A 6 2.68 -12.09 -21.97
CA THR A 6 2.41 -10.77 -21.42
C THR A 6 1.03 -10.30 -21.89
N PHE A 7 0.02 -10.44 -21.04
CA PHE A 7 -1.37 -10.04 -21.34
C PHE A 7 -1.54 -8.55 -21.62
N SER A 8 -0.85 -7.67 -20.89
CA SER A 8 -0.97 -6.22 -21.02
C SER A 8 -0.20 -5.62 -22.21
N GLY A 9 0.63 -6.41 -22.90
CA GLY A 9 1.57 -5.92 -23.92
C GLY A 9 2.74 -5.08 -23.39
N ILE A 10 2.86 -4.87 -22.07
CA ILE A 10 3.94 -4.10 -21.43
C ILE A 10 4.98 -5.08 -20.87
N ALA A 11 6.18 -5.06 -21.44
CA ALA A 11 7.22 -6.06 -21.17
C ALA A 11 7.76 -5.97 -19.74
N GLU A 12 8.02 -4.77 -19.24
CA GLU A 12 8.61 -4.56 -17.92
C GLU A 12 7.55 -4.65 -16.82
N PHE A 13 7.85 -5.39 -15.75
CA PHE A 13 6.94 -5.57 -14.61
C PHE A 13 6.55 -4.24 -13.96
N TRP A 14 7.53 -3.38 -13.64
CA TRP A 14 7.28 -2.07 -13.03
C TRP A 14 6.54 -1.10 -13.97
N ALA A 15 6.68 -1.27 -15.28
CA ALA A 15 5.99 -0.44 -16.26
C ALA A 15 4.48 -0.72 -16.29
N GLN A 16 4.05 -1.90 -15.87
CA GLN A 16 2.62 -2.24 -15.76
C GLN A 16 1.92 -1.42 -14.69
N ASP A 17 2.59 -1.12 -13.56
CA ASP A 17 2.08 -0.22 -12.53
C ASP A 17 2.25 1.26 -12.93
N ALA A 18 3.37 1.59 -13.57
CA ALA A 18 3.65 2.96 -13.98
C ALA A 18 2.67 3.46 -15.07
N ALA A 19 2.28 2.61 -16.02
CA ALA A 19 1.39 3.00 -17.11
C ALA A 19 0.05 3.61 -16.64
N PRO A 20 -0.75 2.96 -15.76
CA PRO A 20 -1.95 3.58 -15.21
C PRO A 20 -1.64 4.78 -14.31
N GLN A 21 -0.55 4.75 -13.54
CA GLN A 21 -0.17 5.86 -12.67
C GLN A 21 0.11 7.15 -13.45
N LEU A 22 0.80 7.02 -14.59
CA LEU A 22 1.21 8.14 -15.44
C LEU A 22 0.08 8.62 -16.36
N SER A 23 -0.77 7.71 -16.84
CA SER A 23 -1.87 8.07 -17.75
C SER A 23 -2.95 8.92 -17.09
N MET A 24 -3.07 8.89 -15.76
CA MET A 24 -3.96 9.77 -14.98
C MET A 24 -3.56 11.26 -15.01
N GLY A 25 -2.38 11.59 -15.56
CA GLY A 25 -1.86 12.96 -15.60
C GLY A 25 -1.23 13.41 -14.28
N LYS A 26 -0.72 14.65 -14.27
CA LYS A 26 0.05 15.19 -13.12
C LYS A 26 -0.78 15.25 -11.83
N ILE A 27 -2.03 15.71 -11.93
CA ILE A 27 -3.01 15.73 -10.84
C ILE A 27 -4.35 15.36 -11.46
N PHE A 28 -4.93 14.26 -11.01
CA PHE A 28 -6.23 13.79 -11.49
C PHE A 28 -7.38 14.63 -10.90
N ASP A 29 -8.37 14.98 -11.72
CA ASP A 29 -9.61 15.62 -11.24
C ASP A 29 -10.50 14.60 -10.51
N ARG A 30 -10.48 14.68 -9.18
CA ARG A 30 -11.20 13.73 -8.32
C ARG A 30 -12.70 13.99 -8.21
N THR A 31 -13.22 15.07 -8.81
CA THR A 31 -14.69 15.30 -8.86
C THR A 31 -15.42 14.26 -9.73
N GLN A 32 -14.69 13.61 -10.64
CA GLN A 32 -15.20 12.59 -11.55
C GLN A 32 -14.88 11.15 -11.08
N GLU A 33 -14.21 10.99 -9.93
CA GLU A 33 -13.77 9.68 -9.44
C GLU A 33 -14.93 8.90 -8.82
N HIS A 34 -15.15 7.66 -9.27
CA HIS A 34 -16.15 6.75 -8.76
C HIS A 34 -15.46 5.56 -8.09
N LEU A 35 -15.37 5.58 -6.76
CA LEU A 35 -14.69 4.54 -5.98
C LEU A 35 -15.64 3.37 -5.68
N GLY A 36 -15.15 2.15 -5.87
CA GLY A 36 -15.84 0.90 -5.57
C GLY A 36 -15.48 0.35 -4.20
N THR A 37 -16.00 -0.84 -3.90
CA THR A 37 -15.74 -1.56 -2.65
C THR A 37 -14.28 -1.99 -2.49
N SER A 38 -13.60 -2.30 -3.59
CA SER A 38 -12.17 -2.62 -3.62
C SER A 38 -11.26 -1.45 -3.20
N ASP A 39 -11.75 -0.22 -3.30
CA ASP A 39 -10.98 0.99 -3.02
C ASP A 39 -10.96 1.38 -1.54
N LEU A 40 -11.45 0.51 -0.65
CA LEU A 40 -11.55 0.79 0.79
C LEU A 40 -10.21 1.25 1.40
N GLY A 41 -9.10 0.64 0.98
CA GLY A 41 -7.76 1.05 1.41
C GLY A 41 -7.41 2.49 1.01
N ILE A 42 -7.69 2.85 -0.25
CA ILE A 42 -7.47 4.20 -0.79
C ILE A 42 -8.33 5.21 -0.04
N ILE A 43 -9.61 4.90 0.17
CA ILE A 43 -10.55 5.75 0.90
C ILE A 43 -10.07 6.00 2.33
N SER A 44 -9.70 4.93 3.03
CA SER A 44 -9.23 5.00 4.41
C SER A 44 -7.98 5.87 4.54
N MET A 45 -6.98 5.62 3.68
CA MET A 45 -5.71 6.36 3.70
C MET A 45 -5.91 7.84 3.40
N ARG A 46 -6.70 8.19 2.37
CA ARG A 46 -6.97 9.60 2.02
C ARG A 46 -7.69 10.33 3.16
N ARG A 47 -8.71 9.70 3.75
CA ARG A 47 -9.42 10.28 4.90
C ARG A 47 -8.48 10.52 6.08
N ARG A 48 -7.57 9.59 6.36
CA ARG A 48 -6.56 9.74 7.40
C ARG A 48 -5.63 10.92 7.11
N LEU A 49 -5.03 10.98 5.92
CA LEU A 49 -4.13 12.07 5.54
C LEU A 49 -4.79 13.45 5.64
N ILE A 50 -6.03 13.59 5.14
CA ILE A 50 -6.78 14.86 5.20
C ILE A 50 -7.04 15.28 6.65
N ARG A 51 -7.48 14.34 7.50
CA ARG A 51 -7.71 14.64 8.93
C ARG A 51 -6.43 15.10 9.62
N THR A 52 -5.34 14.37 9.41
CA THR A 52 -4.03 14.70 10.01
C THR A 52 -3.52 16.05 9.55
N ALA A 53 -3.61 16.36 8.25
CA ALA A 53 -3.19 17.66 7.72
C ALA A 53 -4.01 18.82 8.29
N ARG A 54 -5.33 18.63 8.46
CA ARG A 54 -6.21 19.62 9.09
C ARG A 54 -5.89 19.83 10.57
N ALA A 55 -5.75 18.75 11.33
CA ALA A 55 -5.38 18.82 12.75
C ALA A 55 -4.07 19.60 12.94
N PHE A 56 -3.05 19.29 12.13
CA PHE A 56 -1.80 20.04 12.17
C PHE A 56 -1.99 21.53 11.84
N ALA A 57 -2.77 21.86 10.81
CA ALA A 57 -3.02 23.26 10.42
C ALA A 57 -3.83 24.05 11.47
N GLU A 58 -4.76 23.40 12.17
CA GLU A 58 -5.67 24.05 13.11
C GLU A 58 -5.08 24.16 14.53
N THR A 59 -4.42 23.11 15.01
CA THR A 59 -3.97 23.01 16.42
C THR A 59 -2.46 22.86 16.57
N GLY A 60 -1.72 22.64 15.47
CA GLY A 60 -0.30 22.28 15.52
C GLY A 60 -0.03 20.84 15.95
N GLU A 61 -1.07 20.01 16.09
CA GLU A 61 -0.92 18.61 16.46
C GLU A 61 -0.12 17.85 15.40
N THR A 62 1.08 17.40 15.78
CA THR A 62 1.96 16.65 14.91
C THR A 62 1.48 15.20 14.80
N PRO A 63 1.39 14.61 13.59
CA PRO A 63 1.06 13.19 13.44
C PRO A 63 1.99 12.33 14.29
N ARG A 64 1.42 11.38 15.04
CA ARG A 64 2.17 10.45 15.90
C ARG A 64 3.31 9.77 15.16
N GLU A 65 3.09 9.44 13.90
CA GLU A 65 4.02 8.70 13.06
C GLU A 65 5.25 9.51 12.65
N VAL A 66 5.27 10.83 12.87
CA VAL A 66 6.48 11.66 12.76
C VAL A 66 7.39 11.43 13.97
N LEU A 67 6.80 11.20 15.14
CA LEU A 67 7.52 10.97 16.40
C LEU A 67 7.86 9.50 16.62
N GLU A 68 7.08 8.60 16.02
CA GLU A 68 7.22 7.15 16.13
C GLU A 68 7.39 6.53 14.73
N PRO A 69 8.53 6.75 14.05
CA PRO A 69 8.75 6.27 12.68
C PRO A 69 8.75 4.74 12.56
N GLU A 70 8.96 4.01 13.65
CA GLU A 70 8.92 2.55 13.75
C GLU A 70 7.55 1.97 13.33
N VAL A 71 6.48 2.76 13.38
CA VAL A 71 5.15 2.34 12.87
C VAL A 71 5.16 2.06 11.37
N TYR A 72 6.14 2.61 10.64
CA TYR A 72 6.36 2.33 9.22
C TYR A 72 7.32 1.18 8.96
N ALA A 73 7.92 0.59 10.01
CA ALA A 73 8.85 -0.54 9.90
C ALA A 73 8.09 -1.87 9.68
N ILE A 74 7.18 -1.86 8.70
CA ILE A 74 6.39 -3.00 8.25
C ILE A 74 6.82 -3.38 6.83
N ARG A 75 7.07 -4.68 6.60
CA ARG A 75 7.42 -5.22 5.28
C ARG A 75 6.31 -6.08 4.70
N SER A 76 6.32 -6.21 3.38
CA SER A 76 5.54 -7.23 2.67
C SER A 76 6.08 -8.62 2.97
N ASP A 77 5.18 -9.60 2.96
CA ASP A 77 5.50 -10.99 3.24
C ASP A 77 4.51 -11.93 2.55
N ALA A 78 4.92 -13.17 2.30
CA ALA A 78 4.08 -14.20 1.68
C ALA A 78 4.26 -15.53 2.41
N VAL A 79 3.17 -16.09 2.94
CA VAL A 79 3.16 -17.36 3.68
C VAL A 79 1.84 -18.09 3.44
N LEU A 80 1.89 -19.42 3.44
CA LEU A 80 0.70 -20.27 3.44
C LEU A 80 0.34 -20.62 4.88
N ILE A 81 -0.90 -20.34 5.27
CA ILE A 81 -1.43 -20.62 6.62
C ILE A 81 -2.77 -21.37 6.52
N PRO A 82 -3.16 -22.15 7.55
CA PRO A 82 -4.49 -22.74 7.63
C PRO A 82 -5.58 -21.66 7.57
N ALA A 83 -6.72 -21.98 6.96
CA ALA A 83 -7.78 -21.00 6.69
C ALA A 83 -8.45 -20.47 7.98
N GLU A 84 -8.39 -21.26 9.05
CA GLU A 84 -8.99 -20.96 10.34
C GLU A 84 -8.13 -20.03 11.20
N GLU A 85 -6.86 -19.83 10.84
CA GLU A 85 -5.94 -18.99 11.59
C GLU A 85 -6.04 -17.51 11.17
N SER A 86 -5.91 -16.62 12.15
CA SER A 86 -5.84 -15.17 11.89
C SER A 86 -4.54 -14.84 11.14
N TRP A 87 -4.67 -14.46 9.87
CA TRP A 87 -3.51 -14.04 9.07
C TRP A 87 -2.76 -12.88 9.71
N PHE A 88 -3.47 -11.95 10.38
CA PHE A 88 -2.86 -10.76 10.96
C PHE A 88 -2.00 -11.13 12.18
N GLU A 89 -2.49 -12.00 13.05
CA GLU A 89 -1.75 -12.44 14.23
C GLU A 89 -0.60 -13.36 13.84
N HIS A 90 -0.85 -14.34 12.96
CA HIS A 90 0.15 -15.30 12.49
C HIS A 90 1.36 -14.61 11.84
N THR A 91 1.13 -13.53 11.09
CA THR A 91 2.20 -12.81 10.37
C THR A 91 2.81 -11.65 11.16
N ALA A 92 2.48 -11.47 12.45
CA ALA A 92 2.91 -10.31 13.23
C ALA A 92 4.44 -10.13 13.25
N GLU A 93 5.20 -11.18 13.55
CA GLU A 93 6.67 -11.12 13.56
C GLU A 93 7.25 -11.02 12.15
N ARG A 94 6.62 -11.70 11.18
CA ARG A 94 7.11 -11.73 9.80
C ARG A 94 6.93 -10.38 9.09
N ARG A 95 5.94 -9.59 9.51
CA ARG A 95 5.72 -8.23 8.98
C ARG A 95 6.68 -7.19 9.53
N LYS A 96 7.50 -7.50 10.55
CA LYS A 96 8.55 -6.58 11.02
C LYS A 96 9.67 -6.53 9.99
N VAL A 97 10.18 -5.32 9.74
CA VAL A 97 11.36 -5.13 8.89
C VAL A 97 12.55 -5.89 9.49
N ALA A 98 13.19 -6.71 8.67
CA ALA A 98 14.39 -7.48 9.02
C ALA A 98 15.39 -7.41 7.86
N ALA A 99 16.67 -7.68 8.15
CA ALA A 99 17.70 -7.75 7.13
C ALA A 99 17.48 -9.00 6.25
N GLY A 100 16.97 -8.78 5.04
CA GLY A 100 16.63 -9.85 4.09
C GLY A 100 15.23 -10.43 4.32
N ASN A 101 14.60 -10.86 3.23
CA ASN A 101 13.39 -11.68 3.28
C ASN A 101 13.79 -13.11 2.90
N PRO A 102 13.81 -14.07 3.85
CA PRO A 102 14.23 -15.44 3.58
C PRO A 102 13.35 -16.14 2.54
N ASP A 103 12.13 -15.65 2.34
CA ASP A 103 11.15 -16.20 1.41
C ASP A 103 11.07 -15.42 0.08
N CYS A 104 11.86 -14.35 -0.08
CA CYS A 104 12.00 -13.67 -1.36
C CYS A 104 13.10 -14.37 -2.17
N PRO A 105 12.80 -14.91 -3.36
CA PRO A 105 13.84 -15.35 -4.27
C PRO A 105 14.79 -14.19 -4.57
N ALA A 106 16.09 -14.46 -4.58
CA ALA A 106 17.12 -13.52 -5.03
C ALA A 106 16.99 -13.26 -6.54
#